data_AF-A0A377W9V2-F1
#
_entry.id   AF-A0A377W9V2-F1
#
_cell.length_a   1.000
_cell.length_b   1.000
_cell.length_c   1.000
_cell.angle_alpha   90.00
_cell.angle_beta   90.00
_cell.angle_gamma   90.00
#
_symmetry.space_group_name_H-M   'P 1'
#
loop_
_entity.id
_entity.type
_entity.pdbx_description
1 polymer ?
#
loop_
_entity_poly.entity_id
_entity_poly.type
_entity_poly.pdbx_seq_one_letter_code
_entity_poly.pdbx_strand_id
1 'polypeptide(L)'
;MYNRRGLQNRLDTLLALDGDNHYVLLLDIDHFKAYNDHYGHMMGDQALIRVSAAIRNAVRSRDIVARFGGEEFMVLLTNSSEETAWKTAERIRQRVYDLKIPHMFNESVATNVTISIG
;
A
#
# COMPACT_ATOMS: atom_id res chain seq x y z
N MET A 1 -6.62 2.89 9.72
CA MET A 1 -6.17 1.67 9.02
C MET A 1 -6.72 0.47 9.76
N TYR A 2 -7.16 -0.56 9.04
CA TYR A 2 -7.54 -1.83 9.66
C TYR A 2 -6.29 -2.63 10.03
N ASN A 3 -6.39 -3.43 11.10
CA ASN A 3 -5.40 -4.47 11.40
C ASN A 3 -5.75 -5.76 10.63
N ARG A 4 -4.82 -6.74 10.60
CA ARG A 4 -4.98 -8.02 9.88
C ARG A 4 -6.34 -8.70 10.13
N ARG A 5 -6.79 -8.75 11.39
CA ARG A 5 -8.05 -9.39 11.78
C ARG A 5 -9.28 -8.64 11.24
N GLY A 6 -9.25 -7.31 11.27
CA GLY A 6 -10.33 -6.48 10.74
C GLY A 6 -10.51 -6.61 9.22
N LEU A 7 -9.41 -6.83 8.48
CA LEU A 7 -9.46 -7.07 7.05
C LEU A 7 -10.01 -8.47 6.73
N GLN A 8 -9.56 -9.51 7.45
CA GLN A 8 -10.06 -10.88 7.26
C GLN A 8 -11.58 -10.94 7.38
N ASN A 9 -12.13 -10.37 8.47
CA ASN A 9 -13.57 -10.35 8.70
C ASN A 9 -14.35 -9.67 7.55
N ARG A 10 -13.77 -8.62 6.96
CA ARG A 10 -14.43 -7.94 5.83
C ARG A 10 -14.34 -8.76 4.55
N LEU A 11 -13.20 -9.40 4.30
CA LEU A 11 -13.03 -10.27 3.15
C LEU A 11 -14.07 -11.40 3.18
N ASP A 12 -14.23 -12.06 4.34
CA ASP A 12 -15.23 -13.12 4.53
C ASP A 12 -16.66 -12.60 4.30
N THR A 13 -16.96 -11.37 4.73
CA THR A 13 -18.26 -10.72 4.50
C THR A 13 -18.49 -10.43 3.01
N LEU A 14 -17.48 -9.96 2.29
CA LEU A 14 -17.59 -9.60 0.88
C LEU A 14 -17.67 -10.84 -0.02
N LEU A 15 -16.93 -11.91 0.31
CA LEU A 15 -17.00 -13.18 -0.39
C LEU A 15 -18.36 -13.89 -0.20
N ALA A 16 -19.08 -13.58 0.87
CA ALA A 16 -20.44 -14.06 1.11
C ALA A 16 -21.52 -13.26 0.35
N LEU A 17 -21.17 -12.10 -0.23
CA LEU A 17 -22.08 -11.29 -1.04
C LEU A 17 -21.85 -11.64 -2.52
N ASP A 18 -22.88 -12.20 -3.15
CA ASP A 18 -22.83 -12.60 -4.56
C ASP A 18 -23.04 -11.40 -5.50
N GLY A 19 -22.28 -11.32 -6.60
CA GLY A 19 -22.56 -10.43 -7.74
C GLY A 19 -21.56 -9.29 -8.05
N ASP A 20 -20.64 -8.96 -7.15
CA ASP A 20 -19.64 -7.90 -7.36
C ASP A 20 -18.20 -8.45 -7.43
N ASN A 21 -17.39 -7.94 -8.36
CA ASN A 21 -15.97 -8.26 -8.43
C ASN A 21 -15.17 -7.48 -7.37
N HIS A 22 -14.34 -8.20 -6.63
CA HIS A 22 -13.47 -7.68 -5.58
C HIS A 22 -12.01 -7.96 -5.94
N TYR A 23 -11.13 -6.99 -5.67
CA TYR A 23 -9.69 -7.12 -5.92
C TYR A 23 -8.92 -6.79 -4.65
N VAL A 24 -7.88 -7.57 -4.40
CA VAL A 24 -6.90 -7.30 -3.35
C VAL A 24 -5.62 -6.86 -4.03
N LEU A 25 -5.06 -5.76 -3.54
CA LEU A 25 -3.72 -5.32 -3.88
C LEU A 25 -2.82 -5.57 -2.67
N LEU A 26 -1.69 -6.23 -2.90
CA LEU A 26 -0.61 -6.39 -1.92
C LEU A 26 0.50 -5.42 -2.28
N LEU A 27 0.96 -4.65 -1.31
CA LEU A 27 1.93 -3.59 -1.53
C LEU A 27 3.11 -3.74 -0.58
N ASP A 28 4.32 -3.61 -1.09
CA ASP A 28 5.56 -3.69 -0.32
C ASP A 28 6.48 -2.52 -0.65
N ILE A 29 7.03 -1.85 0.38
CA ILE A 29 7.95 -0.72 0.18
C ILE A 29 9.32 -1.27 -0.20
N ASP A 30 9.79 -0.91 -1.39
CA ASP A 30 11.02 -1.48 -1.93
C ASP A 30 12.23 -1.12 -1.06
N HIS A 31 13.01 -2.14 -0.68
CA HIS A 31 14.26 -2.01 0.07
C HIS A 31 14.12 -1.29 1.42
N PHE A 32 12.97 -1.41 2.11
CA PHE A 32 12.71 -0.67 3.34
C PHE A 32 13.60 -1.08 4.54
N LYS A 33 14.07 -2.33 4.58
CA LYS A 33 15.13 -2.73 5.52
C LYS A 33 16.39 -1.88 5.36
N ALA A 34 16.89 -1.70 4.14
CA ALA A 34 18.06 -0.87 3.86
C ALA A 34 17.80 0.60 4.23
N TYR A 35 16.58 1.10 3.98
CA TYR A 35 16.17 2.42 4.46
C TYR A 35 16.35 2.56 5.97
N ASN A 36 15.80 1.62 6.75
CA ASN A 36 15.90 1.64 8.22
C ASN A 36 17.33 1.51 8.72
N ASP A 37 18.12 0.63 8.11
CA ASP A 37 19.50 0.39 8.53
C ASP A 37 20.38 1.65 8.35
N HIS A 38 20.07 2.53 7.39
CA HIS A 38 20.84 3.75 7.11
C HIS A 38 20.27 5.03 7.73
N TYR A 39 18.95 5.19 7.74
CA TYR A 39 18.28 6.41 8.23
C TYR A 39 17.73 6.26 9.65
N GLY A 40 17.74 5.04 10.19
CA GLY A 40 17.20 4.69 11.50
C GLY A 40 15.67 4.52 11.50
N HIS A 41 15.19 3.73 12.45
CA HIS A 41 13.77 3.38 12.58
C HIS A 41 12.84 4.59 12.74
N MET A 42 13.31 5.69 13.35
CA MET A 42 12.51 6.91 13.47
C MET A 42 12.16 7.52 12.11
N MET A 43 13.11 7.52 11.16
CA MET A 43 12.85 7.98 9.79
C MET A 43 11.99 6.98 9.03
N GLY A 44 12.19 5.69 9.28
CA GLY A 44 11.32 4.63 8.77
C GLY A 44 9.86 4.82 9.17
N ASP A 45 9.59 5.06 10.44
CA ASP A 45 8.24 5.30 10.93
C ASP A 45 7.59 6.52 10.27
N GLN A 46 8.35 7.60 10.06
CA GLN A 46 7.87 8.76 9.31
C GLN A 46 7.56 8.43 7.85
N ALA A 47 8.42 7.65 7.19
CA ALA A 47 8.19 7.18 5.83
C ALA A 47 6.90 6.34 5.73
N LEU A 48 6.70 5.40 6.67
CA LEU A 48 5.48 4.58 6.75
C LEU A 48 4.22 5.42 6.94
N ILE A 49 4.26 6.44 7.80
CA ILE A 49 3.13 7.37 7.98
C ILE A 49 2.81 8.08 6.67
N ARG A 50 3.81 8.60 5.96
CA ARG A 50 3.61 9.31 4.69
C ARG A 50 3.11 8.39 3.58
N VAL A 51 3.66 7.19 3.46
CA VAL A 51 3.21 6.16 2.51
C VAL A 51 1.77 5.74 2.82
N SER A 52 1.43 5.52 4.10
CA SER A 52 0.08 5.17 4.52
C SER A 52 -0.96 6.21 4.10
N ALA A 53 -0.62 7.50 4.23
CA ALA A 53 -1.48 8.60 3.82
C ALA A 53 -1.62 8.67 2.30
N ALA A 54 -0.52 8.46 1.55
CA ALA A 54 -0.55 8.42 0.09
C ALA A 54 -1.46 7.30 -0.44
N ILE A 55 -1.35 6.08 0.12
CA ILE A 55 -2.20 4.94 -0.23
C ILE A 55 -3.67 5.27 0.06
N ARG A 56 -3.98 5.78 1.26
CA ARG A 56 -5.35 6.13 1.67
C ARG A 56 -5.97 7.20 0.78
N ASN A 57 -5.20 8.19 0.36
CA ASN A 57 -5.66 9.27 -0.54
C ASN A 57 -5.80 8.81 -2.00
N ALA A 58 -5.18 7.69 -2.36
CA ALA A 58 -5.26 7.12 -3.70
C ALA A 58 -6.44 6.15 -3.88
N VAL A 59 -7.26 5.87 -2.86
CA VAL A 59 -8.36 4.91 -2.94
C VAL A 59 -9.69 5.51 -2.43
N ARG A 60 -10.83 4.96 -2.86
CA ARG A 60 -12.16 5.50 -2.51
C ARG A 60 -12.48 5.26 -1.05
N SER A 61 -13.30 6.10 -0.43
CA SER A 61 -13.65 6.01 1.01
C SER A 61 -14.15 4.63 1.46
N ARG A 62 -14.85 3.90 0.57
CA ARG A 62 -15.34 2.52 0.81
C ARG A 62 -14.27 1.43 0.71
N ASP A 63 -13.18 1.71 -0.01
CA ASP A 63 -12.07 0.77 -0.14
C ASP A 63 -11.32 0.68 1.19
N ILE A 64 -10.83 -0.51 1.50
CA ILE A 64 -10.18 -0.78 2.78
C ILE A 64 -8.68 -0.73 2.58
N VAL A 65 -7.99 -0.04 3.49
CA VAL A 65 -6.53 0.00 3.55
C VAL A 65 -6.09 -0.52 4.92
N ALA A 66 -5.21 -1.51 4.91
CA ALA A 66 -4.63 -2.12 6.08
C ALA A 66 -3.10 -2.15 5.98
N ARG A 67 -2.43 -2.10 7.12
CA ARG A 67 -1.02 -2.46 7.24
C ARG A 67 -0.98 -3.94 7.63
N PHE A 68 -0.42 -4.77 6.76
CA PHE A 68 -0.41 -6.22 6.91
C PHE A 68 0.79 -6.70 7.72
N GLY A 69 1.95 -6.09 7.47
CA GLY A 69 3.23 -6.41 8.10
C GLY A 69 4.00 -5.16 8.54
N GLY A 70 5.32 -5.29 8.67
CA GLY A 70 6.22 -4.18 8.99
C GLY A 70 6.15 -3.08 7.92
N GLU A 71 6.51 -3.40 6.69
CA GLU A 71 6.46 -2.49 5.54
C GLU A 71 5.36 -2.81 4.53
N GLU A 72 4.62 -3.89 4.75
CA GLU A 72 3.59 -4.39 3.85
C GLU A 72 2.22 -3.74 4.11
N PHE A 73 1.54 -3.34 3.04
CA PHE A 73 0.17 -2.84 3.03
C PHE A 73 -0.73 -3.71 2.17
N MET A 74 -2.02 -3.66 2.46
CA MET A 74 -3.03 -4.32 1.65
C MET A 74 -4.20 -3.37 1.40
N VAL A 75 -4.69 -3.37 0.16
CA VAL A 75 -5.87 -2.62 -0.25
C VAL A 75 -6.92 -3.59 -0.77
N LEU A 76 -8.14 -3.52 -0.23
CA LEU A 76 -9.29 -4.25 -0.74
C LEU A 76 -10.22 -3.29 -1.48
N LEU A 77 -10.30 -3.49 -2.78
CA LEU A 77 -11.17 -2.74 -3.69
C LEU A 77 -12.52 -3.46 -3.78
N THR A 78 -13.56 -2.77 -3.34
CA THR A 78 -14.92 -3.32 -3.36
C THR A 78 -15.66 -2.89 -4.62
N ASN A 79 -16.38 -3.82 -5.26
CA ASN A 79 -17.18 -3.54 -6.46
C ASN A 79 -16.37 -2.75 -7.50
N SER A 80 -15.34 -3.43 -8.03
CA SER A 80 -14.38 -2.84 -8.97
C SER A 80 -14.15 -3.80 -10.13
N SER A 81 -13.84 -3.25 -11.30
CA SER A 81 -13.34 -4.04 -12.43
C SER A 81 -11.82 -4.21 -12.35
N GLU A 82 -11.28 -5.19 -13.07
CA GLU A 82 -9.84 -5.40 -13.21
C GLU A 82 -9.13 -4.12 -13.69
N GLU A 83 -9.68 -3.44 -14.69
CA GLU A 83 -9.15 -2.16 -15.19
C GLU A 83 -9.11 -1.09 -14.08
N THR A 84 -10.14 -1.03 -13.23
CA THR A 84 -10.19 -0.10 -12.09
C THR A 84 -9.13 -0.47 -11.04
N ALA A 85 -8.90 -1.76 -10.82
CA ALA A 85 -7.88 -2.26 -9.91
C ALA A 85 -6.48 -1.86 -10.38
N TRP A 86 -6.16 -2.11 -11.65
CA TRP A 86 -4.89 -1.70 -12.27
C TRP A 86 -4.68 -0.18 -12.21
N LYS A 87 -5.68 0.62 -12.58
CA LYS A 87 -5.59 2.09 -12.48
C LYS A 87 -5.38 2.56 -11.05
N THR A 88 -5.96 1.86 -10.07
CA THR A 88 -5.80 2.19 -8.66
C THR A 88 -4.41 1.82 -8.16
N ALA A 89 -3.90 0.64 -8.53
CA ALA A 89 -2.52 0.22 -8.23
C ALA A 89 -1.51 1.23 -8.79
N GLU A 90 -1.61 1.59 -10.08
CA GLU A 90 -0.69 2.55 -10.70
C GLU A 90 -0.79 3.94 -10.06
N ARG A 91 -2.00 4.38 -9.71
CA ARG A 91 -2.20 5.63 -8.97
C ARG A 91 -1.51 5.60 -7.60
N ILE A 92 -1.60 4.49 -6.86
CA ILE A 92 -0.92 4.33 -5.58
C ILE A 92 0.60 4.40 -5.79
N ARG A 93 1.13 3.63 -6.74
CA ARG A 93 2.56 3.58 -7.07
C ARG A 93 3.11 4.98 -7.37
N GLN A 94 2.41 5.74 -8.22
CA GLN A 94 2.81 7.09 -8.57
C GLN A 94 2.72 8.06 -7.38
N ARG A 95 1.66 7.98 -6.56
CA ARG A 95 1.50 8.83 -5.38
C ARG A 95 2.60 8.61 -4.35
N VAL A 96 3.05 7.37 -4.16
CA VAL A 96 4.19 7.07 -3.28
C VAL A 96 5.49 7.65 -3.86
N TYR A 97 5.73 7.46 -5.16
CA TYR A 97 6.90 8.04 -5.83
C TYR A 97 6.94 9.57 -5.77
N ASP A 98 5.78 10.23 -5.80
CA ASP A 98 5.66 11.69 -5.73
C ASP A 98 5.83 12.25 -4.31
N LEU A 99 5.89 11.40 -3.28
CA LEU A 99 6.25 11.86 -1.93
C LEU A 99 7.71 12.36 -1.86
N LYS A 100 8.56 11.97 -2.82
CA LYS A 100 10.00 12.33 -2.87
C LYS A 100 10.68 12.11 -1.52
N ILE A 101 10.40 10.98 -0.88
CA ILE A 101 11.08 10.57 0.35
C ILE A 101 12.47 10.10 -0.08
N PRO A 102 13.57 10.76 0.34
CA PRO A 102 14.90 10.39 -0.12
C PRO A 102 15.25 8.97 0.31
N HIS A 103 15.76 8.17 -0.62
CA HIS A 103 16.27 6.83 -0.36
C HIS A 103 17.54 6.61 -1.19
N MET A 104 18.68 7.06 -0.68
CA MET A 104 19.97 7.01 -1.39
C MET A 104 20.67 5.65 -1.28
N PHE A 105 20.18 4.78 -0.41
CA PHE A 105 20.69 3.42 -0.17
C PHE A 105 19.76 2.37 -0.77
N ASN A 106 18.98 2.77 -1.78
CA ASN A 106 18.23 1.87 -2.62
C ASN A 106 19.22 1.11 -3.52
N GLU A 107 19.12 -0.21 -3.59
CA GLU A 107 19.92 -0.99 -4.54
C GLU A 107 19.45 -0.78 -5.99
N SER A 108 18.27 -0.18 -6.18
CA SER A 108 17.79 0.29 -7.48
C SER A 108 18.26 1.72 -7.81
N VAL A 109 18.11 2.11 -9.09
CA VAL A 109 18.42 3.47 -9.59
C VAL A 109 17.53 4.57 -8.96
N ALA A 110 16.45 4.20 -8.27
CA ALA A 110 15.53 5.17 -7.68
C ALA A 110 16.14 5.87 -6.46
N THR A 111 16.23 7.20 -6.52
CA THR A 111 16.74 8.05 -5.42
C THR A 111 15.68 8.35 -4.35
N ASN A 112 14.48 7.80 -4.50
CA ASN A 112 13.35 7.99 -3.59
C ASN A 112 12.72 6.64 -3.25
N VAL A 113 11.95 6.61 -2.15
CA VAL A 113 11.12 5.47 -1.76
C VAL A 113 10.15 5.11 -2.88
N THR A 114 10.10 3.84 -3.25
CA THR A 114 9.19 3.24 -4.23
C THR A 114 8.39 2.10 -3.59
N ILE A 115 7.38 1.59 -4.30
CA ILE A 115 6.54 0.50 -3.83
C ILE A 115 6.25 -0.46 -4.98
N SER A 116 6.30 -1.75 -4.69
CA SER A 116 5.85 -2.83 -5.58
C SER A 116 4.43 -3.23 -5.23
N ILE A 117 3.61 -3.53 -6.24
CA ILE A 117 2.18 -3.86 -6.07
C ILE A 117 1.84 -5.13 -6.87
N GLY A 118 1.19 -6.09 -6.21
CA GLY A 118 0.66 -7.33 -6.79
C GLY A 118 -0.82 -7.52 -6.53
#